data_AF-A0A7S0HYR3-F1
#
_entry.id   AF-A0A7S0HYR3-F1
#
_cell.length_a   1.000
_cell.length_b   1.000
_cell.length_c   1.000
_cell.angle_alpha   90.00
_cell.angle_beta   90.00
_cell.angle_gamma   90.00
#
_symmetry.space_group_name_H-M   'P 1'
#
loop_
_entity.id
_entity.type
_entity.pdbx_description
1 polymer ?
#
loop_
_entity_poly.entity_id
_entity_poly.type
_entity_poly.pdbx_seq_one_letter_code
_entity_poly.pdbx_strand_id
1 'polypeptide(L)'
;LEAPRPVVREAPPVQYGPLELRRREGGGGAHCWQTLHPSEFEVRGANYLRDGKKLPSDQTSSLLAVELFQSADTVYNVAGRPGAPTASLAARATEHPIRSVLVVNLVIPAQEGVYQLVFYFGVWAGDEGSGHATLLERFCSGSDAFRNARFKILPNVSEGSWLVKNGVGSTPALLGKTLKQRFHRGEGYFEVDVDCNSSPAAGRVVSLVKSYAKSLVVDLAFVIEAQSASELPERVIGCGRLAHIELNEARIPSFEAHSGA
;
A
#
# COMPACT_ATOMS: atom_id res chain seq x y z
N LEU A 1 -19.54 -34.97 31.00
CA LEU A 1 -19.63 -34.89 29.53
C LEU A 1 -18.98 -33.59 29.12
N GLU A 2 -17.72 -33.64 28.69
CA GLU A 2 -16.95 -32.47 28.29
C GLU A 2 -17.32 -32.10 26.85
N ALA A 3 -17.57 -30.81 26.59
CA ALA A 3 -17.92 -30.36 25.25
C ALA A 3 -16.71 -30.50 24.30
N PRO A 4 -16.91 -30.95 23.05
CA PRO A 4 -15.82 -31.11 22.10
C PRO A 4 -15.17 -29.74 21.80
N ARG A 5 -13.84 -29.68 21.88
CA ARG A 5 -13.08 -28.48 21.52
C ARG A 5 -13.33 -28.15 20.03
N PRO A 6 -13.48 -26.87 19.66
CA PRO A 6 -13.67 -26.48 18.28
C PRO A 6 -12.44 -26.92 17.46
N VAL A 7 -12.69 -27.69 16.40
CA VAL A 7 -11.69 -28.04 15.41
C VAL A 7 -11.35 -26.77 14.66
N VAL A 8 -10.21 -26.15 14.99
CA VAL A 8 -9.63 -25.08 14.18
C VAL A 8 -9.23 -25.71 12.85
N ARG A 9 -10.06 -25.55 11.83
CA ARG A 9 -9.66 -25.92 10.47
C ARG A 9 -8.52 -24.99 10.07
N GLU A 10 -7.34 -25.55 9.85
CA GLU A 10 -6.24 -24.79 9.24
C GLU A 10 -6.77 -24.20 7.92
N ALA A 11 -6.61 -22.89 7.77
CA ALA A 11 -6.93 -22.23 6.51
C ALA A 11 -6.06 -22.87 5.40
N PRO A 12 -6.63 -23.14 4.22
CA PRO A 12 -5.85 -23.69 3.12
C PRO A 12 -4.62 -22.80 2.84
N PRO A 13 -3.48 -23.38 2.43
CA PRO A 13 -2.28 -22.60 2.14
C PRO A 13 -2.59 -21.55 1.08
N VAL A 14 -2.23 -20.29 1.36
CA VAL A 14 -2.41 -19.18 0.42
C VAL A 14 -1.56 -19.45 -0.81
N GLN A 15 -2.20 -19.64 -1.96
CA GLN A 15 -1.51 -19.77 -3.23
C GLN A 15 -1.08 -18.38 -3.71
N TYR A 16 0.22 -18.13 -3.72
CA TYR A 16 0.80 -16.88 -4.23
C TYR A 16 0.82 -16.89 -5.75
N GLY A 17 0.39 -15.79 -6.37
CA GLY A 17 0.60 -15.55 -7.79
C GLY A 17 2.09 -15.42 -8.14
N PRO A 18 2.48 -15.61 -9.41
CA PRO A 18 3.88 -15.59 -9.84
C PRO A 18 4.58 -14.23 -9.69
N LEU A 19 3.79 -13.14 -9.53
CA LEU A 19 4.28 -11.78 -9.32
C LEU A 19 4.26 -11.36 -7.85
N GLU A 20 3.71 -12.21 -6.96
CA GLU A 20 3.57 -11.88 -5.56
C GLU A 20 4.88 -12.06 -4.79
N LEU A 21 5.22 -11.05 -3.99
CA LEU A 21 6.24 -11.18 -2.97
C LEU A 21 5.75 -12.13 -1.87
N ARG A 22 6.66 -12.93 -1.33
CA ARG A 22 6.35 -13.80 -0.19
C ARG A 22 6.00 -12.96 1.04
N ARG A 23 4.98 -13.38 1.80
CA ARG A 23 4.71 -12.86 3.14
C ARG A 23 5.77 -13.36 4.13
N ARG A 24 6.35 -12.46 4.92
CA ARG A 24 7.30 -12.77 5.99
C ARG A 24 6.59 -13.55 7.10
N GLU A 25 7.12 -14.72 7.42
CA GLU A 25 6.66 -15.55 8.53
C GLU A 25 7.75 -15.55 9.61
N GLY A 26 7.44 -15.04 10.81
CA GLY A 26 8.40 -14.92 11.92
C GLY A 26 9.40 -13.76 11.79
N GLY A 27 10.48 -13.82 12.58
CA GLY A 27 11.45 -12.72 12.74
C GLY A 27 12.55 -12.62 11.68
N GLY A 28 12.64 -13.54 10.71
CA GLY A 28 13.63 -13.54 9.63
C GLY A 28 13.00 -13.41 8.24
N GLY A 29 13.78 -13.10 7.21
CA GLY A 29 13.33 -13.11 5.81
C GLY A 29 13.81 -11.90 5.00
N ALA A 30 14.13 -12.14 3.72
CA ALA A 30 14.49 -11.13 2.74
C ALA A 30 13.59 -11.24 1.50
N HIS A 31 13.53 -10.16 0.71
CA HIS A 31 12.67 -10.09 -0.47
C HIS A 31 11.22 -10.47 -0.17
N CYS A 32 10.66 -9.87 0.88
CA CYS A 32 9.35 -10.23 1.42
C CYS A 32 8.61 -9.01 1.98
N TRP A 33 7.31 -9.18 2.24
CA TRP A 33 6.46 -8.17 2.86
C TRP A 33 5.85 -8.66 4.17
N GLN A 34 5.43 -7.75 5.05
CA GLN A 34 4.76 -8.07 6.31
C GLN A 34 3.61 -7.09 6.58
N THR A 35 2.55 -7.58 7.23
CA THR A 35 1.49 -6.74 7.79
C THR A 35 2.03 -5.88 8.93
N LEU A 36 1.60 -4.63 9.01
CA LEU A 36 1.87 -3.73 10.14
C LEU A 36 0.57 -3.35 10.82
N HIS A 37 0.63 -3.06 12.11
CA HIS A 37 -0.47 -2.41 12.79
C HIS A 37 -0.39 -0.89 12.53
N PRO A 38 -1.50 -0.22 12.19
CA PRO A 38 -1.46 1.20 11.83
C PRO A 38 -1.14 2.14 12.99
N SER A 39 -1.16 1.67 14.24
CA SER A 39 -0.72 2.44 15.40
C SER A 39 0.77 2.80 15.37
N GLU A 40 1.55 2.17 14.50
CA GLU A 40 2.95 2.53 14.23
C GLU A 40 3.08 3.90 13.54
N PHE A 41 1.97 4.48 13.06
CA PHE A 41 1.93 5.75 12.36
C PHE A 41 1.08 6.79 13.10
N GLU A 42 1.65 7.98 13.29
CA GLU A 42 0.95 9.11 13.88
C GLU A 42 0.22 9.94 12.83
N VAL A 43 -1.11 10.03 12.95
CA VAL A 43 -2.01 10.77 12.04
C VAL A 43 -2.77 11.86 12.79
N ARG A 44 -3.43 12.77 12.07
CA ARG A 44 -4.16 13.90 12.70
C ARG A 44 -5.25 13.37 13.66
N GLY A 45 -5.16 13.70 14.94
CA GLY A 45 -6.15 13.32 15.94
C GLY A 45 -7.47 14.09 15.82
N ALA A 46 -8.48 13.71 16.61
CA ALA A 46 -9.84 14.28 16.55
C ALA A 46 -9.88 15.82 16.71
N ASN A 47 -8.96 16.40 17.49
CA ASN A 47 -8.87 17.84 17.76
C ASN A 47 -7.72 18.54 17.00
N TYR A 48 -7.10 17.89 16.02
CA TYR A 48 -5.87 18.38 15.37
C TYR A 48 -5.97 19.82 14.84
N LEU A 49 -7.12 20.22 14.29
CA LEU A 49 -7.30 21.59 13.78
C LEU A 49 -7.23 22.67 14.89
N ARG A 50 -7.33 22.28 16.16
CA ARG A 50 -7.23 23.16 17.33
C ARG A 50 -5.87 23.03 18.03
N ASP A 51 -5.35 21.82 18.17
CA ASP A 51 -4.18 21.54 19.02
C ASP A 51 -2.94 21.05 18.27
N GLY A 52 -3.05 20.76 16.97
CA GLY A 52 -1.97 20.21 16.14
C GLY A 52 -1.50 18.80 16.54
N LYS A 53 -2.22 18.09 17.41
CA LYS A 53 -1.76 16.81 17.97
C LYS A 53 -2.06 15.63 17.05
N LYS A 54 -1.01 14.87 16.76
CA LYS A 54 -1.13 13.58 16.07
C LYS A 54 -1.20 12.45 17.08
N LEU A 55 -1.90 11.38 16.73
CA LEU A 55 -2.11 10.20 17.56
C LEU A 55 -1.91 8.94 16.70
N PRO A 56 -1.57 7.80 17.31
CA PRO A 56 -1.59 6.50 16.63
C PRO A 56 -2.92 6.25 15.89
N SER A 57 -2.85 5.72 14.67
CA SER A 57 -4.05 5.36 13.91
C SER A 57 -4.65 4.03 14.36
N ASP A 58 -5.99 3.92 14.32
CA ASP A 58 -6.68 2.64 14.43
C ASP A 58 -6.70 1.92 13.07
N GLN A 59 -7.10 0.65 13.09
CA GLN A 59 -7.12 -0.24 11.94
C GLN A 59 -8.46 -0.26 11.23
N THR A 60 -8.43 0.01 9.92
CA THR A 60 -9.60 0.01 9.03
C THR A 60 -9.41 -0.88 7.80
N SER A 61 -8.22 -1.49 7.68
CA SER A 61 -7.82 -2.33 6.56
C SER A 61 -6.71 -3.31 6.96
N SER A 62 -6.47 -4.30 6.13
CA SER A 62 -5.34 -5.22 6.25
C SER A 62 -4.63 -5.39 4.91
N LEU A 63 -3.29 -5.49 4.93
CA LEU A 63 -2.51 -5.84 3.74
C LEU A 63 -2.69 -7.33 3.43
N LEU A 64 -3.19 -7.63 2.23
CA LEU A 64 -3.55 -8.99 1.80
C LEU A 64 -2.54 -9.61 0.84
N ALA A 65 -1.89 -8.79 0.03
CA ALA A 65 -0.86 -9.19 -0.91
C ALA A 65 0.04 -8.01 -1.29
N VAL A 66 1.26 -8.33 -1.73
CA VAL A 66 2.13 -7.38 -2.41
C VAL A 66 2.67 -8.06 -3.67
N GLU A 67 2.61 -7.37 -4.80
CA GLU A 67 3.30 -7.80 -6.01
C GLU A 67 4.51 -6.92 -6.30
N LEU A 68 5.52 -7.52 -6.91
CA LEU A 68 6.68 -6.83 -7.44
C LEU A 68 7.09 -7.47 -8.75
N PHE A 69 6.98 -6.72 -9.84
CA PHE A 69 7.33 -7.19 -11.17
C PHE A 69 7.90 -6.06 -12.04
N GLN A 70 8.59 -6.44 -13.11
CA GLN A 70 9.15 -5.52 -14.10
C GLN A 70 8.31 -5.55 -15.37
N SER A 71 8.21 -4.41 -16.06
CA SER A 71 7.58 -4.32 -17.37
C SER A 71 8.32 -3.30 -18.24
N ALA A 72 8.26 -3.47 -19.56
CA ALA A 72 8.89 -2.54 -20.51
C ALA A 72 8.29 -1.13 -20.39
N ASP A 73 6.96 -1.06 -20.29
CA ASP A 73 6.19 0.16 -20.13
C ASP A 73 5.43 0.18 -18.80
N THR A 74 5.00 1.37 -18.38
CA THR A 74 4.10 1.51 -17.23
C THR A 74 2.77 0.81 -17.48
N VAL A 75 2.45 -0.12 -16.59
CA VAL A 75 1.14 -0.77 -16.48
C VAL A 75 0.29 0.04 -15.50
N TYR A 76 -0.85 0.53 -15.96
CA TYR A 76 -1.86 1.16 -15.11
C TYR A 76 -3.02 0.20 -14.91
N ASN A 77 -3.82 0.39 -13.86
CA ASN A 77 -4.94 -0.49 -13.53
C ASN A 77 -4.53 -1.97 -13.42
N VAL A 78 -3.43 -2.21 -12.71
CA VAL A 78 -2.83 -3.52 -12.46
C VAL A 78 -3.85 -4.51 -11.90
N ALA A 79 -4.70 -4.08 -10.98
CA ALA A 79 -5.72 -4.89 -10.34
C ALA A 79 -6.83 -5.36 -11.30
N GLY A 80 -6.99 -4.69 -12.44
CA GLY A 80 -7.95 -5.02 -13.49
C GLY A 80 -7.42 -5.97 -14.55
N ARG A 81 -6.13 -6.34 -14.51
CA ARG A 81 -5.56 -7.22 -15.53
C ARG A 81 -5.99 -8.69 -15.35
N PRO A 82 -6.00 -9.50 -16.41
CA PRO A 82 -6.15 -10.95 -16.28
C PRO A 82 -5.12 -11.56 -15.35
N GLY A 83 -5.57 -12.37 -14.39
CA GLY A 83 -4.69 -13.02 -13.40
C GLY A 83 -4.28 -12.13 -12.22
N ALA A 84 -4.81 -10.91 -12.08
CA ALA A 84 -4.69 -10.16 -10.83
C ALA A 84 -5.29 -10.95 -9.66
N PRO A 85 -4.70 -10.87 -8.45
CA PRO A 85 -5.17 -11.66 -7.31
C PRO A 85 -6.51 -11.18 -6.74
N THR A 86 -7.06 -10.04 -7.21
CA THR A 86 -8.21 -9.31 -6.64
C THR A 86 -9.40 -10.19 -6.26
N ALA A 87 -9.82 -11.11 -7.15
CA ALA A 87 -10.94 -12.01 -6.90
C ALA A 87 -10.69 -13.02 -5.77
N SER A 88 -9.42 -13.39 -5.53
CA SER A 88 -9.02 -14.34 -4.47
C SER A 88 -8.73 -13.68 -3.13
N LEU A 89 -8.50 -12.35 -3.11
CA LEU A 89 -8.05 -11.64 -1.91
C LEU A 89 -9.08 -11.67 -0.78
N ALA A 90 -10.37 -11.67 -1.08
CA ALA A 90 -11.42 -11.77 -0.06
C ALA A 90 -11.29 -13.04 0.80
N ALA A 91 -10.84 -14.16 0.23
CA ALA A 91 -10.60 -15.39 0.96
C ALA A 91 -9.36 -15.33 1.88
N ARG A 92 -8.46 -14.34 1.66
CA ARG A 92 -7.28 -14.11 2.50
C ARG A 92 -7.56 -13.19 3.69
N ALA A 93 -8.74 -12.55 3.72
CA ALA A 93 -9.15 -11.71 4.85
C ALA A 93 -9.63 -12.61 6.00
N THR A 94 -8.77 -12.84 6.99
CA THR A 94 -9.01 -13.81 8.07
C THR A 94 -9.68 -13.21 9.30
N GLU A 95 -9.55 -11.89 9.51
CA GLU A 95 -9.99 -11.22 10.75
C GLU A 95 -11.37 -10.58 10.59
N HIS A 96 -11.59 -9.90 9.48
CA HIS A 96 -12.80 -9.13 9.21
C HIS A 96 -13.26 -9.34 7.77
N PRO A 97 -14.58 -9.42 7.50
CA PRO A 97 -15.08 -9.37 6.15
C PRO A 97 -14.65 -8.06 5.49
N ILE A 98 -14.20 -8.13 4.23
CA ILE A 98 -13.82 -6.95 3.45
C ILE A 98 -14.95 -6.52 2.53
N ARG A 99 -15.15 -5.21 2.39
CA ARG A 99 -16.13 -4.63 1.47
C ARG A 99 -15.55 -4.35 0.08
N SER A 100 -14.24 -4.11 0.01
CA SER A 100 -13.53 -3.74 -1.21
C SER A 100 -12.03 -3.89 -1.02
N VAL A 101 -11.29 -3.94 -2.12
CA VAL A 101 -9.82 -3.86 -2.11
C VAL A 101 -9.37 -2.45 -2.52
N LEU A 102 -8.55 -1.82 -1.70
CA LEU A 102 -7.78 -0.64 -2.09
C LEU A 102 -6.43 -1.10 -2.63
N VAL A 103 -6.08 -0.67 -3.82
CA VAL A 103 -4.81 -1.01 -4.48
C VAL A 103 -3.97 0.24 -4.61
N VAL A 104 -2.70 0.16 -4.23
CA VAL A 104 -1.72 1.23 -4.45
C VAL A 104 -0.56 0.66 -5.24
N ASN A 105 -0.40 1.12 -6.47
CA ASN A 105 0.69 0.74 -7.34
C ASN A 105 1.73 1.87 -7.40
N LEU A 106 2.95 1.59 -6.97
CA LEU A 106 4.07 2.50 -7.10
C LEU A 106 4.87 2.13 -8.35
N VAL A 107 4.80 2.99 -9.38
CA VAL A 107 5.60 2.84 -10.59
C VAL A 107 6.99 3.40 -10.32
N ILE A 108 8.00 2.54 -10.35
CA ILE A 108 9.38 2.85 -9.97
C ILE A 108 10.27 2.72 -11.20
N PRO A 109 11.11 3.74 -11.53
CA PRO A 109 12.08 3.62 -12.62
C PRO A 109 13.02 2.42 -12.44
N ALA A 110 13.17 1.60 -13.47
CA ALA A 110 14.16 0.53 -13.55
C ALA A 110 15.35 0.95 -14.45
N GLN A 111 16.36 0.09 -14.63
CA GLN A 111 17.38 0.36 -15.64
C GLN A 111 16.77 0.17 -17.04
N GLU A 112 16.00 -0.90 -17.20
CA GLU A 112 15.16 -1.14 -18.38
C GLU A 112 13.67 -1.16 -17.98
N GLY A 113 12.88 -0.27 -18.56
CA GLY A 113 11.45 -0.14 -18.26
C GLY A 113 11.16 0.35 -16.84
N VAL A 114 10.22 -0.30 -16.15
CA VAL A 114 9.76 0.07 -14.80
C VAL A 114 9.55 -1.15 -13.90
N TYR A 115 9.69 -0.96 -12.60
CA TYR A 115 9.14 -1.86 -11.60
C TYR A 115 7.76 -1.39 -11.16
N GLN A 116 6.87 -2.34 -10.93
CA GLN A 116 5.55 -2.14 -10.35
C GLN A 116 5.56 -2.75 -8.96
N LEU A 117 5.42 -1.91 -7.93
CA LEU A 117 5.31 -2.35 -6.55
C LEU A 117 3.87 -2.11 -6.09
N VAL A 118 3.09 -3.18 -6.02
CA VAL A 118 1.64 -3.10 -5.86
C VAL A 118 1.24 -3.64 -4.50
N PHE A 119 0.55 -2.81 -3.71
CA PHE A 119 -0.02 -3.20 -2.43
C PHE A 119 -1.53 -3.40 -2.56
N TYR A 120 -2.03 -4.50 -2.01
CA TYR A 120 -3.46 -4.82 -1.99
C TYR A 120 -3.99 -4.81 -0.56
N PHE A 121 -4.79 -3.81 -0.20
CA PHE A 121 -5.37 -3.64 1.11
C PHE A 121 -6.86 -4.02 1.13
N GLY A 122 -7.24 -4.98 1.96
CA GLY A 122 -8.63 -5.30 2.22
C GLY A 122 -9.24 -4.25 3.13
N VAL A 123 -10.20 -3.46 2.62
CA VAL A 123 -10.94 -2.48 3.42
C VAL A 123 -12.06 -3.21 4.14
N TRP A 124 -12.10 -3.11 5.47
CA TRP A 124 -13.05 -3.85 6.30
C TRP A 124 -14.49 -3.34 6.13
N ALA A 125 -15.44 -4.27 6.27
CA ALA A 125 -16.86 -3.95 6.43
C ALA A 125 -17.16 -3.67 7.91
N GLY A 126 -18.02 -2.70 8.22
CA GLY A 126 -18.53 -2.48 9.60
C GLY A 126 -18.23 -1.13 10.25
N ASP A 127 -17.63 -0.17 9.53
CA ASP A 127 -17.45 1.21 10.02
C ASP A 127 -18.23 2.23 9.17
N GLU A 128 -19.34 1.78 8.58
CA GLU A 128 -20.18 2.63 7.73
C GLU A 128 -20.79 3.78 8.55
N GLY A 129 -20.66 5.01 8.03
CA GLY A 129 -21.19 6.22 8.66
C GLY A 129 -20.20 6.98 9.56
N SER A 130 -19.00 6.46 9.83
CA SER A 130 -17.94 7.26 10.46
C SER A 130 -17.29 8.26 9.50
N GLY A 131 -16.71 9.34 10.03
CA GLY A 131 -16.12 10.40 9.22
C GLY A 131 -15.01 9.93 8.28
N HIS A 132 -14.20 8.94 8.69
CA HIS A 132 -13.13 8.39 7.86
C HIS A 132 -13.65 7.43 6.79
N ALA A 133 -14.68 6.63 7.08
CA ALA A 133 -15.32 5.77 6.09
C ALA A 133 -15.99 6.61 5.00
N THR A 134 -16.69 7.68 5.40
CA THR A 134 -17.24 8.68 4.47
C THR A 134 -16.14 9.38 3.66
N LEU A 135 -15.00 9.73 4.28
CA LEU A 135 -13.87 10.34 3.57
C LEU A 135 -13.26 9.39 2.53
N LEU A 136 -13.08 8.11 2.88
CA LEU A 136 -12.60 7.08 1.95
C LEU A 136 -13.58 6.86 0.79
N GLU A 137 -14.88 6.81 1.06
CA GLU A 137 -15.90 6.71 0.00
C GLU A 137 -15.88 7.93 -0.93
N ARG A 138 -15.78 9.14 -0.38
CA ARG A 138 -15.63 10.38 -1.16
C ARG A 138 -14.34 10.41 -1.96
N PHE A 139 -13.26 9.83 -1.43
CA PHE A 139 -12.01 9.69 -2.18
C PHE A 139 -12.18 8.75 -3.37
N CYS A 140 -12.78 7.58 -3.18
CA CYS A 140 -13.01 6.60 -4.25
C CYS A 140 -14.01 7.11 -5.32
N SER A 141 -15.01 7.90 -4.94
CA SER A 141 -16.07 8.40 -5.83
C SER A 141 -15.86 9.84 -6.35
N GLY A 142 -14.93 10.59 -5.77
CA GLY A 142 -14.72 12.01 -6.04
C GLY A 142 -13.94 12.33 -7.32
N SER A 143 -13.53 13.59 -7.45
CA SER A 143 -12.72 14.06 -8.57
C SER A 143 -11.22 13.80 -8.35
N ASP A 144 -10.45 13.74 -9.43
CA ASP A 144 -9.00 13.63 -9.35
C ASP A 144 -8.35 14.81 -8.63
N ALA A 145 -8.94 16.01 -8.74
CA ALA A 145 -8.49 17.17 -7.98
C ALA A 145 -8.61 16.92 -6.45
N PHE A 146 -9.73 16.34 -6.00
CA PHE A 146 -9.93 15.97 -4.59
C PHE A 146 -8.90 14.91 -4.15
N ARG A 147 -8.69 13.87 -4.98
CA ARG A 147 -7.76 12.78 -4.67
C ARG A 147 -6.31 13.26 -4.59
N ASN A 148 -5.87 14.02 -5.60
CA ASN A 148 -4.53 14.58 -5.70
C ASN A 148 -4.20 15.53 -4.54
N ALA A 149 -5.18 16.29 -4.06
CA ALA A 149 -4.99 17.20 -2.94
C ALA A 149 -4.86 16.51 -1.57
N ARG A 150 -5.16 15.21 -1.46
CA ARG A 150 -5.35 14.53 -0.16
C ARG A 150 -4.62 13.21 0.01
N PHE A 151 -4.23 12.51 -1.04
CA PHE A 151 -3.54 11.22 -0.88
C PHE A 151 -2.09 11.42 -0.36
N LYS A 152 -1.80 10.84 0.80
CA LYS A 152 -0.50 10.92 1.49
C LYS A 152 0.18 9.56 1.54
N ILE A 153 1.51 9.59 1.46
CA ILE A 153 2.39 8.49 1.88
C ILE A 153 3.14 8.87 3.17
N LEU A 154 3.27 7.93 4.08
CA LEU A 154 4.04 8.04 5.32
C LEU A 154 5.12 6.95 5.32
N PRO A 155 6.37 7.29 4.98
CA PRO A 155 7.46 6.33 5.05
C PRO A 155 8.09 6.29 6.45
N ASN A 156 8.50 5.11 6.88
CA ASN A 156 9.34 4.91 8.05
C ASN A 156 10.42 3.85 7.75
N VAL A 157 11.70 4.24 7.82
CA VAL A 157 12.83 3.32 7.59
C VAL A 157 13.26 2.75 8.94
N SER A 158 12.74 1.56 9.26
CA SER A 158 13.02 0.87 10.52
C SER A 158 14.47 0.36 10.54
N GLU A 159 14.91 -0.30 9.47
CA GLU A 159 16.30 -0.72 9.27
C GLU A 159 16.90 -0.04 8.03
N GLY A 160 18.07 0.56 8.19
CA GLY A 160 18.77 1.26 7.11
C GLY A 160 19.82 2.22 7.63
N SER A 161 20.76 2.60 6.75
CA SER A 161 21.79 3.57 7.09
C SER A 161 21.18 4.95 7.38
N TRP A 162 21.83 5.74 8.22
CA TRP A 162 21.42 7.11 8.53
C TRP A 162 21.24 7.97 7.27
N LEU A 163 22.07 7.75 6.24
CA LEU A 163 21.95 8.44 4.96
C LEU A 163 20.58 8.19 4.29
N VAL A 164 20.12 6.94 4.28
CA VAL A 164 18.81 6.59 3.71
C VAL A 164 17.67 7.14 4.56
N LYS A 165 17.76 7.02 5.90
CA LYS A 165 16.74 7.56 6.81
C LYS A 165 16.53 9.06 6.58
N ASN A 166 17.62 9.81 6.42
CA ASN A 166 17.54 11.24 6.12
C ASN A 166 17.04 11.54 4.71
N GLY A 167 17.47 10.77 3.70
CA GLY A 167 17.09 11.01 2.31
C GLY A 167 15.62 10.70 2.02
N VAL A 168 15.05 9.69 2.68
CA VAL A 168 13.61 9.38 2.63
C VAL A 168 12.83 10.36 3.50
N GLY A 169 13.37 10.73 4.66
CA GLY A 169 12.69 11.52 5.67
C GLY A 169 11.61 10.73 6.40
N SER A 170 11.02 11.36 7.42
CA SER A 170 9.92 10.81 8.24
C SER A 170 8.63 11.61 8.11
N THR A 171 8.61 12.61 7.23
CA THR A 171 7.46 13.53 7.08
C THR A 171 6.46 12.96 6.08
N PRO A 172 5.16 12.91 6.41
CA PRO A 172 4.12 12.58 5.44
C PRO A 172 4.21 13.45 4.19
N ALA A 173 4.14 12.84 3.01
CA ALA A 173 4.17 13.56 1.73
C ALA A 173 2.83 13.46 1.01
N LEU A 174 2.25 14.61 0.64
CA LEU A 174 1.09 14.67 -0.28
C LEU A 174 1.56 14.36 -1.70
N LEU A 175 1.19 13.19 -2.20
CA LEU A 175 1.73 12.64 -3.44
C LEU A 175 1.34 13.50 -4.66
N GLY A 176 0.08 13.89 -4.77
CA GLY A 176 -0.44 14.65 -5.92
C GLY A 176 0.08 16.09 -6.05
N LYS A 177 0.85 16.60 -5.08
CA LYS A 177 1.59 17.86 -5.25
C LYS A 177 2.78 17.73 -6.19
N THR A 178 3.35 16.53 -6.28
CA THR A 178 4.66 16.32 -6.91
C THR A 178 4.64 15.20 -7.94
N LEU A 179 3.80 14.19 -7.75
CA LEU A 179 3.71 13.01 -8.59
C LEU A 179 2.41 13.01 -9.39
N LYS A 180 2.49 12.56 -10.64
CA LYS A 180 1.31 12.19 -11.43
C LYS A 180 0.68 10.95 -10.82
N GLN A 181 -0.64 10.97 -10.69
CA GLN A 181 -1.43 9.85 -10.20
C GLN A 181 -2.53 9.51 -11.20
N ARG A 182 -2.87 8.22 -11.31
CA ARG A 182 -4.06 7.76 -12.04
C ARG A 182 -4.93 6.95 -11.10
N PHE A 183 -6.23 7.00 -11.32
CA PHE A 183 -7.23 6.41 -10.44
C PHE A 183 -8.14 5.51 -11.25
N HIS A 184 -8.31 4.28 -10.78
CA HIS A 184 -9.10 3.27 -11.47
C HIS A 184 -10.11 2.65 -10.52
N ARG A 185 -11.30 2.38 -11.04
CA ARG A 185 -12.36 1.70 -10.31
C ARG A 185 -12.81 0.50 -11.13
N GLY A 186 -12.74 -0.67 -10.52
CA GLY A 186 -13.24 -1.91 -11.12
C GLY A 186 -14.24 -2.60 -10.20
N GLU A 187 -14.55 -3.84 -10.53
CA GLU A 187 -15.43 -4.68 -9.72
C GLU A 187 -14.71 -5.09 -8.43
N GLY A 188 -15.18 -4.56 -7.30
CA GLY A 188 -14.65 -4.89 -5.97
C GLY A 188 -13.32 -4.21 -5.59
N TYR A 189 -12.77 -3.31 -6.42
CA TYR A 189 -11.54 -2.59 -6.07
C TYR A 189 -11.51 -1.12 -6.52
N PHE A 190 -10.65 -0.35 -5.86
CA PHE A 190 -10.22 0.98 -6.26
C PHE A 190 -8.69 1.04 -6.26
N GLU A 191 -8.08 1.50 -7.35
CA GLU A 191 -6.63 1.53 -7.53
C GLU A 191 -6.10 2.95 -7.69
N VAL A 192 -4.96 3.21 -7.06
CA VAL A 192 -4.16 4.43 -7.20
C VAL A 192 -2.81 4.05 -7.79
N ASP A 193 -2.57 4.45 -9.04
CA ASP A 193 -1.26 4.39 -9.66
C ASP A 193 -0.47 5.66 -9.34
N VAL A 194 0.71 5.52 -8.75
CA VAL A 194 1.60 6.61 -8.38
C VAL A 194 2.88 6.54 -9.21
N ASP A 195 3.03 7.47 -10.14
CA ASP A 195 4.19 7.50 -11.04
C ASP A 195 5.37 8.20 -10.37
N CYS A 196 6.29 7.44 -9.79
CA CYS A 196 7.49 8.00 -9.15
C CYS A 196 8.52 8.53 -10.15
N ASN A 197 8.38 8.24 -11.45
CA ASN A 197 9.23 8.77 -12.51
C ASN A 197 8.81 10.19 -12.93
N SER A 198 7.58 10.59 -12.60
CA SER A 198 7.02 11.88 -13.02
C SER A 198 7.63 13.10 -12.33
N SER A 199 8.52 12.91 -11.34
CA SER A 199 9.22 13.99 -10.63
C SER A 199 10.71 13.72 -10.44
N PRO A 200 11.60 14.66 -10.82
CA PRO A 200 13.03 14.56 -10.52
C PRO A 200 13.34 14.43 -9.02
N ALA A 201 12.55 15.10 -8.16
CA ALA A 201 12.76 15.06 -6.72
C ALA A 201 12.47 13.66 -6.17
N ALA A 202 11.35 13.06 -6.58
CA ALA A 202 11.01 11.69 -6.20
C ALA A 202 11.98 10.67 -6.81
N GLY A 203 12.40 10.85 -8.06
CA GLY A 203 13.39 10.01 -8.73
C GLY A 203 14.70 9.91 -7.94
N ARG A 204 15.17 11.01 -7.33
CA ARG A 204 16.34 11.00 -6.44
C ARG A 204 16.13 10.17 -5.17
N VAL A 205 14.98 10.33 -4.51
CA VAL A 205 14.66 9.56 -3.30
C VAL A 205 14.54 8.07 -3.64
N VAL A 206 13.85 7.74 -4.73
CA VAL A 206 13.69 6.36 -5.20
C VAL A 206 15.04 5.75 -5.57
N SER A 207 15.88 6.47 -6.32
CA SER A 207 17.23 5.99 -6.67
C SER A 207 18.07 5.68 -5.42
N LEU A 208 18.00 6.54 -4.40
CA LEU A 208 18.63 6.30 -3.11
C LEU A 208 18.07 5.02 -2.46
N VAL A 209 16.75 4.89 -2.31
CA VAL A 209 16.12 3.70 -1.71
C VAL A 209 16.52 2.42 -2.46
N LYS A 210 16.49 2.45 -3.80
CA LYS A 210 16.90 1.31 -4.64
C LYS A 210 18.34 0.87 -4.36
N SER A 211 19.27 1.80 -4.22
CA SER A 211 20.69 1.50 -3.98
C SER A 211 20.95 0.78 -2.64
N TYR A 212 20.01 0.89 -1.69
CA TYR A 212 20.09 0.23 -0.38
C TYR A 212 19.07 -0.89 -0.20
N ALA A 213 18.17 -1.15 -1.15
CA ALA A 213 16.95 -1.95 -0.96
C ALA A 213 17.18 -3.32 -0.28
N LYS A 214 18.29 -4.02 -0.58
CA LYS A 214 18.66 -5.31 0.04
C LYS A 214 19.01 -5.23 1.53
N SER A 215 19.32 -4.04 2.03
CA SER A 215 19.68 -3.76 3.43
C SER A 215 18.62 -2.94 4.17
N LEU A 216 17.52 -2.59 3.49
CA LEU A 216 16.46 -1.77 4.06
C LEU A 216 15.29 -2.60 4.55
N VAL A 217 14.75 -2.18 5.68
CA VAL A 217 13.36 -2.48 6.07
C VAL A 217 12.61 -1.15 6.09
N VAL A 218 11.59 -1.06 5.24
CA VAL A 218 10.79 0.15 5.06
C VAL A 218 9.32 -0.14 5.29
N ASP A 219 8.72 0.70 6.11
CA ASP A 219 7.30 0.73 6.41
C ASP A 219 6.66 1.84 5.60
N LEU A 220 5.56 1.54 4.93
CA LEU A 220 4.78 2.50 4.17
C LEU A 220 3.36 2.47 4.69
N ALA A 221 2.81 3.65 4.97
CA ALA A 221 1.39 3.85 5.21
C ALA A 221 0.80 4.86 4.25
N PHE A 222 -0.47 4.67 3.92
CA PHE A 222 -1.26 5.55 3.07
C PHE A 222 -2.41 6.15 3.87
N VAL A 223 -2.63 7.46 3.70
CA VAL A 223 -3.63 8.23 4.46
C VAL A 223 -4.33 9.19 3.50
N ILE A 224 -5.62 9.42 3.70
CA ILE A 224 -6.34 10.53 3.05
C ILE A 224 -6.31 11.71 4.02
N GLU A 225 -5.77 12.84 3.59
CA GLU A 225 -5.68 14.02 4.43
C GLU A 225 -7.06 14.60 4.77
N ALA A 226 -7.36 14.66 6.06
CA ALA A 226 -8.54 15.33 6.59
C ALA A 226 -8.32 16.84 6.59
N GLN A 227 -9.26 17.60 6.04
CA GLN A 227 -9.20 19.06 5.93
C GLN A 227 -10.35 19.76 6.67
N SER A 228 -11.29 19.01 7.25
CA SER A 228 -12.34 19.54 8.13
C SER A 228 -12.45 18.74 9.43
N ALA A 229 -13.10 19.32 10.44
CA ALA A 229 -13.30 18.64 11.72
C ALA A 229 -14.16 17.37 11.61
N SER A 230 -15.11 17.32 10.67
CA SER A 230 -15.95 16.14 10.42
C SER A 230 -15.19 14.97 9.77
N GLU A 231 -14.02 15.25 9.22
CA GLU A 231 -13.14 14.26 8.59
C GLU A 231 -12.10 13.71 9.57
N LEU A 232 -12.05 14.22 10.81
CA LEU A 232 -11.14 13.79 11.86
C LEU A 232 -11.78 12.76 12.81
N PRO A 233 -10.99 11.89 13.45
CA PRO A 233 -9.54 11.70 13.25
C PRO A 233 -9.20 11.08 11.89
N GLU A 234 -7.99 11.35 11.38
CA GLU A 234 -7.45 10.63 10.22
C GLU A 234 -7.27 9.14 10.54
N ARG A 235 -7.32 8.31 9.50
CA ARG A 235 -7.00 6.88 9.56
C ARG A 235 -6.00 6.50 8.48
N VAL A 236 -5.10 5.58 8.81
CA VAL A 236 -4.29 4.85 7.84
C VAL A 236 -5.21 3.90 7.07
N ILE A 237 -5.35 4.14 5.77
CA ILE A 237 -6.21 3.36 4.87
C ILE A 237 -5.52 2.12 4.29
N GLY A 238 -4.22 1.96 4.57
CA GLY A 238 -3.43 0.78 4.24
C GLY A 238 -1.98 0.98 4.68
N CYS A 239 -1.35 -0.05 5.25
CA CYS A 239 0.07 -0.02 5.56
C CYS A 239 0.73 -1.40 5.46
N GLY A 240 2.05 -1.40 5.26
CA GLY A 240 2.84 -2.62 5.14
C GLY A 240 4.32 -2.36 5.27
N ARG A 241 5.06 -3.43 5.56
CA ARG A 241 6.51 -3.47 5.63
C ARG A 241 7.07 -4.22 4.43
N LEU A 242 8.13 -3.69 3.84
CA LEU A 242 8.99 -4.38 2.88
C LEU A 242 10.34 -4.62 3.54
N ALA A 243 10.87 -5.83 3.41
CA ALA A 243 12.13 -6.22 4.03
C ALA A 243 13.11 -6.75 2.98
N HIS A 244 14.26 -6.08 2.88
CA HIS A 244 15.43 -6.49 2.09
C HIS A 244 15.07 -6.80 0.64
N ILE A 245 14.37 -5.88 -0.03
CA ILE A 245 13.88 -6.10 -1.40
C ILE A 245 15.05 -6.17 -2.37
N GLU A 246 15.16 -7.30 -3.08
CA GLU A 246 16.12 -7.48 -4.15
C GLU A 246 15.60 -6.96 -5.50
N LEU A 247 16.09 -5.80 -5.92
CA LEU A 247 15.78 -5.20 -7.23
C LEU A 247 16.85 -5.57 -8.27
N ASN A 248 17.07 -6.88 -8.47
CA ASN A 248 17.89 -7.38 -9.58
C ASN A 248 16.95 -7.80 -10.71
N GLU A 249 17.05 -7.16 -11.87
CA GLU A 249 16.18 -7.39 -13.04
C GLU A 249 16.14 -8.87 -13.45
N ALA A 250 17.26 -9.60 -13.33
CA ALA A 250 17.30 -11.04 -13.63
C ALA A 250 16.50 -11.92 -12.64
N ARG A 251 16.08 -11.37 -11.49
CA ARG A 251 15.34 -12.09 -10.44
C ARG A 251 13.92 -11.56 -10.24
N ILE A 252 13.60 -10.38 -10.77
CA ILE A 252 12.26 -9.83 -10.71
C ILE A 252 11.43 -10.44 -11.85
N PRO A 253 10.25 -11.01 -11.56
CA PRO A 253 9.36 -11.51 -12.62
C PRO A 253 9.03 -10.41 -13.63
N SER A 254 9.10 -10.73 -14.91
CA SER A 254 8.66 -9.83 -15.98
C SER A 254 7.17 -10.03 -16.26
N PHE A 255 6.44 -8.94 -16.42
CA PHE A 255 5.08 -8.92 -16.91
C PHE A 255 5.06 -8.32 -18.31
N GLU A 256 4.69 -9.15 -19.27
CA GLU A 256 4.38 -8.70 -20.62
C GLU A 256 2.87 -8.44 -20.70
N ALA A 257 2.50 -7.16 -20.73
CA ALA A 257 1.16 -6.79 -21.13
C ALA A 257 0.98 -7.32 -22.55
N HIS A 258 0.10 -8.31 -22.75
CA HIS A 258 -0.16 -8.82 -24.08
C HIS A 258 -0.68 -7.64 -24.91
N SER A 259 0.11 -7.20 -25.87
CA SER A 259 -0.32 -6.24 -26.88
C SER A 259 -1.32 -6.94 -27.81
N GLY A 260 -2.61 -6.88 -27.46
CA GLY A 260 -3.73 -7.37 -28.26
C GLY A 260 -4.86 -7.89 -27.35
N ALA A 261 -6.11 -7.42 -27.45
CA ALA A 261 -6.84 -6.91 -28.63
C ALA A 261 -7.53 -5.57 -28.40
#